data_AF-A0A258T6J1-F1
#
_entry.id   AF-A0A258T6J1-F1
#
_cell.length_a   1.000
_cell.length_b   1.000
_cell.length_c   1.000
_cell.angle_alpha   90.00
_cell.angle_beta   90.00
_cell.angle_gamma   90.00
#
_symmetry.space_group_name_H-M   'P 1'
#
loop_
_entity.id
_entity.type
_entity.pdbx_description
1 polymer ?
#
loop_
_entity_poly.entity_id
_entity_poly.type
_entity_poly.pdbx_seq_one_letter_code
_entity_poly.pdbx_strand_id
1 'polypeptide(L)'
;MVGVIRADSAAKAAAIIEAVDPQAALTQNEMNHASGGIAPLAKISPETNTKLTSNVELMRRLGFSGTPGLVARGSDGELILQSGSPRGPALEALFGPL
;
A
#
# COMPACT_ATOMS: atom_id res chain seq x y z
N MET A 1 3.76 -2.78 1.08
CA MET A 1 2.62 -3.10 0.17
C MET A 1 1.85 -4.29 0.71
N VAL A 2 0.56 -4.38 0.39
CA VAL A 2 -0.33 -5.50 0.73
C VAL A 2 -1.04 -6.01 -0.53
N GLY A 3 -1.55 -7.25 -0.50
CA GLY A 3 -2.23 -7.88 -1.64
C GLY A 3 -3.57 -8.51 -1.26
N VAL A 4 -4.51 -7.71 -0.74
CA VAL A 4 -5.71 -8.21 -0.03
C VAL A 4 -7.05 -7.94 -0.71
N ILE A 5 -7.08 -7.21 -1.83
CA ILE A 5 -8.35 -6.71 -2.40
C ILE A 5 -8.94 -7.66 -3.45
N ARG A 6 -8.12 -8.16 -4.39
CA ARG A 6 -8.51 -9.10 -5.44
C ARG A 6 -7.66 -10.36 -5.36
N ALA A 7 -8.11 -11.44 -5.98
CA ALA A 7 -7.40 -12.73 -5.98
C ALA A 7 -5.96 -12.63 -6.53
N ASP A 8 -5.71 -11.74 -7.49
CA ASP A 8 -4.40 -11.49 -8.10
C ASP A 8 -3.55 -10.43 -7.37
N SER A 9 -4.07 -9.80 -6.32
CA SER A 9 -3.42 -8.65 -5.68
C SER A 9 -2.09 -9.00 -5.02
N ALA A 10 -1.97 -10.19 -4.41
CA ALA A 10 -0.71 -10.64 -3.83
C ALA A 10 0.38 -10.82 -4.90
N ALA A 11 0.02 -11.40 -6.05
CA ALA A 11 0.93 -11.60 -7.17
C ALA A 11 1.35 -10.30 -7.85
N LYS A 12 0.45 -9.29 -7.92
CA LYS A 12 0.79 -7.94 -8.41
C LYS A 12 1.68 -7.17 -7.45
N ALA A 13 1.37 -7.21 -6.15
CA ALA A 13 2.22 -6.59 -5.14
C ALA A 13 3.62 -7.23 -5.14
N ALA A 14 3.69 -8.55 -5.31
CA ALA A 14 4.96 -9.26 -5.48
C ALA A 14 5.71 -8.83 -6.75
N ALA A 15 5.01 -8.65 -7.88
CA ALA A 15 5.62 -8.15 -9.12
C ALA A 15 6.31 -6.79 -8.93
N ILE A 16 5.76 -5.93 -8.07
CA ILE A 16 6.37 -4.64 -7.74
C ILE A 16 7.58 -4.83 -6.81
N ILE A 17 7.47 -5.66 -5.75
CA ILE A 17 8.58 -5.89 -4.79
C ILE A 17 9.79 -6.53 -5.47
N GLU A 18 9.55 -7.49 -6.36
CA GLU A 18 10.58 -8.31 -7.01
C GLU A 18 11.11 -7.70 -8.31
N ALA A 19 10.56 -6.56 -8.76
CA ALA A 19 11.06 -5.86 -9.93
C ALA A 19 12.50 -5.39 -9.74
N VAL A 20 13.25 -5.29 -10.84
CA VAL A 20 14.59 -4.69 -10.85
C VAL A 20 14.56 -3.26 -10.32
N ASP A 21 13.51 -2.51 -10.65
CA ASP A 21 13.20 -1.19 -10.10
C ASP A 21 11.78 -1.19 -9.49
N PRO A 22 11.66 -1.45 -8.18
CA PRO A 22 10.38 -1.47 -7.49
C PRO A 22 9.64 -0.13 -7.51
N GLN A 23 10.36 0.99 -7.57
CA GLN A 23 9.75 2.32 -7.58
C GLN A 23 9.10 2.58 -8.94
N ALA A 24 9.81 2.31 -10.03
CA ALA A 24 9.24 2.41 -11.37
C ALA A 24 8.05 1.45 -11.56
N ALA A 25 8.14 0.22 -11.05
CA ALA A 25 7.04 -0.75 -11.09
C ALA A 25 5.81 -0.28 -10.30
N LEU A 26 6.02 0.36 -9.15
CA LEU A 26 4.94 0.96 -8.37
C LEU A 26 4.29 2.12 -9.14
N THR A 27 5.08 3.05 -9.68
CA THR A 27 4.57 4.16 -10.49
C THR A 27 3.76 3.65 -11.68
N GLN A 28 4.25 2.63 -12.38
CA GLN A 28 3.51 1.99 -13.47
C GLN A 28 2.18 1.40 -12.99
N ASN A 29 2.16 0.72 -11.84
CA ASN A 29 0.95 0.13 -11.29
C ASN A 29 -0.10 1.20 -10.95
N GLU A 30 0.30 2.28 -10.28
CA GLU A 30 -0.61 3.36 -9.88
C GLU A 30 -1.16 4.12 -11.10
N MET A 31 -0.31 4.46 -12.07
CA MET A 31 -0.73 5.16 -13.30
C MET A 31 -1.70 4.32 -14.14
N ASN A 32 -1.57 2.99 -14.12
CA ASN A 32 -2.39 2.06 -14.90
C ASN A 32 -3.44 1.33 -14.05
N HIS A 33 -3.73 1.80 -12.83
CA HIS A 33 -4.63 1.09 -11.91
C HIS A 33 -6.02 0.87 -12.51
N ALA A 34 -6.54 1.87 -13.23
CA ALA A 34 -7.86 1.81 -13.87
C ALA A 34 -7.95 0.69 -14.95
N SER A 35 -6.84 0.35 -15.59
CA SER A 35 -6.76 -0.73 -16.59
C SER A 35 -6.24 -2.06 -16.00
N GLY A 36 -6.14 -2.15 -14.67
CA GLY A 36 -5.74 -3.38 -13.97
C GLY A 36 -4.32 -3.38 -13.39
N GLY A 37 -3.53 -2.32 -13.59
CA GLY A 37 -2.21 -2.15 -13.00
C GLY A 37 -1.12 -2.99 -13.66
N ILE A 38 -0.14 -3.42 -12.87
CA ILE A 38 0.97 -4.29 -13.33
C ILE A 38 0.51 -5.75 -13.51
N ALA A 39 1.19 -6.50 -14.38
CA ALA A 39 0.95 -7.94 -14.53
C ALA A 39 1.33 -8.71 -13.25
N PRO A 40 0.53 -9.71 -12.82
CA PRO A 40 0.85 -10.54 -11.67
C PRO A 40 2.01 -11.50 -11.95
N LEU A 41 2.82 -11.80 -10.94
CA LEU A 41 3.80 -12.91 -11.02
C LEU A 41 3.10 -14.27 -11.02
N ALA A 42 3.64 -15.20 -11.82
CA ALA A 42 3.21 -16.60 -11.79
C ALA A 42 3.63 -17.32 -10.49
N LYS A 43 4.76 -16.92 -9.90
CA LYS A 43 5.27 -17.46 -8.64
C LYS A 43 5.84 -16.32 -7.81
N ILE A 44 5.47 -16.30 -6.54
CA ILE A 44 5.97 -15.34 -5.54
C ILE A 44 7.12 -16.01 -4.79
N SER A 45 8.22 -15.29 -4.57
CA SER A 45 9.31 -15.82 -3.75
C SER A 45 8.88 -15.96 -2.28
N PRO A 46 9.44 -16.93 -1.51
CA PRO A 46 9.12 -17.06 -0.09
C PRO A 46 9.39 -15.79 0.73
N GLU A 47 10.45 -15.06 0.39
CA GLU A 47 10.82 -13.80 1.06
C GLU A 47 9.76 -12.71 0.85
N THR A 48 9.32 -12.52 -0.40
CA THR A 48 8.26 -11.56 -0.72
C THR A 48 6.94 -11.95 -0.06
N ASN A 49 6.62 -13.25 -0.03
CA ASN A 49 5.41 -13.72 0.64
C ASN A 49 5.41 -13.40 2.14
N THR A 50 6.56 -13.57 2.81
CA THR A 50 6.73 -13.16 4.22
C THR A 50 6.55 -11.64 4.39
N LYS A 51 7.17 -10.82 3.53
CA LYS A 51 7.02 -9.35 3.56
C LYS A 51 5.56 -8.92 3.39
N LEU A 52 4.84 -9.51 2.43
CA LEU A 52 3.42 -9.22 2.20
C LEU A 52 2.56 -9.62 3.41
N THR A 53 2.81 -10.80 3.98
CA THR A 53 2.08 -11.29 5.16
C THR A 53 2.29 -10.38 6.36
N SER A 54 3.55 -9.98 6.63
CA SER A 54 3.88 -9.05 7.71
C SER A 54 3.21 -7.68 7.55
N ASN A 55 3.15 -7.15 6.33
CA ASN A 55 2.45 -5.89 6.07
C ASN A 55 0.94 -6.00 6.28
N VAL A 56 0.32 -7.14 5.94
CA VAL A 56 -1.11 -7.39 6.19
C VAL A 56 -1.38 -7.49 7.70
N GLU A 57 -0.51 -8.16 8.45
CA GLU A 57 -0.63 -8.20 9.91
C GLU A 57 -0.51 -6.81 10.53
N LEU A 58 0.46 -6.00 10.09
CA LEU A 58 0.62 -4.63 10.56
C LEU A 58 -0.63 -3.80 10.25
N MET A 59 -1.15 -3.90 9.02
CA MET A 59 -2.40 -3.24 8.61
C MET A 59 -3.55 -3.57 9.57
N ARG A 60 -3.72 -4.86 9.92
CA ARG A 60 -4.77 -5.32 10.86
C ARG A 60 -4.53 -4.82 12.29
N ARG A 61 -3.28 -4.81 12.76
CA ARG A 61 -2.92 -4.31 14.10
C ARG A 61 -3.17 -2.81 14.25
N LEU A 62 -3.00 -2.05 13.16
CA LEU A 62 -3.33 -0.62 13.10
C LEU A 62 -4.82 -0.35 12.88
N GLY A 63 -5.66 -1.38 12.79
CA GLY A 63 -7.10 -1.25 12.64
C GLY A 63 -7.59 -0.93 11.22
N PHE A 64 -6.73 -1.00 10.22
CA PHE A 64 -7.13 -0.77 8.82
C PHE A 64 -7.86 -1.98 8.25
N SER A 65 -9.04 -1.74 7.67
CA SER A 65 -9.88 -2.75 7.01
C SER A 65 -9.80 -2.74 5.47
N GLY A 66 -9.12 -1.75 4.90
CA GLY A 66 -8.98 -1.56 3.46
C GLY A 66 -7.86 -0.60 3.10
N THR A 67 -7.71 -0.32 1.81
CA THR A 67 -6.65 0.55 1.27
C THR A 67 -7.25 1.74 0.49
N PRO A 68 -6.60 2.93 0.50
CA PRO A 68 -5.36 3.22 1.23
C PRO A 68 -5.58 3.31 2.75
N GLY A 69 -4.57 2.89 3.51
CA GLY A 69 -4.46 3.16 4.95
C GLY A 69 -3.21 4.00 5.16
N LEU A 70 -3.38 5.20 5.70
CA LEU A 70 -2.31 6.18 5.83
C LEU A 70 -1.93 6.34 7.30
N VAL A 71 -0.62 6.39 7.53
CA VAL A 71 -0.04 6.62 8.85
C VAL A 71 0.84 7.85 8.76
N ALA A 72 0.56 8.84 9.59
CA ALA A 72 1.37 10.05 9.70
C ALA A 72 1.71 10.32 11.16
N ARG A 73 2.69 11.20 11.38
CA ARG A 73 3.02 11.73 12.71
C ARG A 73 2.46 13.15 12.82
N GLY A 74 1.61 13.38 13.81
CA GLY A 74 1.08 14.70 14.14
C GLY A 74 2.15 15.65 14.68
N SER A 75 1.81 16.92 14.76
CA SER A 75 2.71 17.98 15.25
C SER A 75 3.11 17.83 16.72
N ASP A 76 2.30 17.13 17.50
CA ASP A 76 2.52 16.73 18.90
C ASP A 76 3.28 15.40 19.06
N GLY A 77 3.60 14.73 17.94
CA GLY A 77 4.27 13.43 17.93
C GLY A 77 3.32 12.24 18.00
N GLU A 78 1.99 12.45 18.08
CA GLU A 78 1.01 11.37 18.05
C GLU A 78 0.92 10.73 16.66
N LEU A 79 0.44 9.48 16.61
CA LEU A 79 0.19 8.79 15.35
C LEU A 79 -1.21 9.13 14.83
N ILE A 80 -1.26 9.67 13.62
CA ILE A 80 -2.49 9.88 12.87
C ILE A 80 -2.72 8.65 11.99
N LEU A 81 -3.83 7.95 12.21
CA LEU A 81 -4.26 6.81 11.40
C LEU A 81 -5.48 7.20 10.57
N GLN A 82 -5.32 7.26 9.26
CA GLN A 82 -6.38 7.65 8.33
C GLN A 82 -6.75 6.46 7.43
N SER A 83 -7.99 6.01 7.55
CA SER A 83 -8.56 5.00 6.64
C SER A 83 -9.15 5.66 5.39
N GLY A 84 -8.87 5.09 4.23
CA GLY A 84 -9.35 5.60 2.95
C GLY A 84 -8.62 6.87 2.49
N SER A 85 -9.03 7.36 1.32
CA SER A 85 -8.41 8.56 0.73
C SER A 85 -8.82 9.82 1.51
N PRO A 86 -7.86 10.61 2.04
CA PRO A 86 -8.15 11.81 2.81
C PRO A 86 -8.72 12.91 1.91
N ARG A 87 -9.57 13.75 2.48
CA ARG A 87 -10.17 14.91 1.81
C ARG A 87 -10.24 16.09 2.77
N GLY A 88 -10.15 17.31 2.22
CA GLY A 88 -10.32 18.54 2.98
C GLY A 88 -9.39 18.60 4.21
N PRO A 89 -9.91 18.87 5.42
CA PRO A 89 -9.10 19.00 6.63
C PRO A 89 -8.23 17.79 6.97
N ALA A 90 -8.66 16.57 6.62
CA ALA A 90 -7.87 15.36 6.86
C ALA A 90 -6.64 15.28 5.94
N LEU A 91 -6.68 15.94 4.77
CA LEU A 91 -5.54 16.01 3.87
C LEU A 91 -4.47 16.95 4.43
N GLU A 92 -4.88 18.13 4.90
CA GLU A 92 -3.99 19.11 5.56
C GLU A 92 -3.39 18.55 6.86
N ALA A 93 -4.18 17.86 7.67
CA ALA A 93 -3.67 17.22 8.90
C ALA A 93 -2.61 16.15 8.61
N LEU A 94 -2.68 15.50 7.45
CA LEU A 94 -1.80 14.38 7.09
C LEU A 94 -0.52 14.83 6.39
N PHE A 95 -0.59 15.90 5.59
CA PHE A 95 0.53 16.42 4.81
C PHE A 95 1.10 17.76 5.33
N GLY A 96 0.46 18.38 6.32
CA GLY A 96 0.77 19.74 6.76
C GLY A 96 0.09 20.79 5.87
N PRO A 97 0.39 22.09 6.08
CA PRO A 97 -0.05 23.16 5.19
C PRO A 97 0.40 22.86 3.75
N LEU A 98 -0.56 22.78 2.82
CA LEU A 98 -0.32 22.56 1.40
C LEU A 98 0.05 23.86 0.67
#